data_AF-A0A973D0B6-F1
#
_entry.id   AF-A0A973D0B6-F1
#
_cell.length_a   1.000
_cell.length_b   1.000
_cell.length_c   1.000
_cell.angle_alpha   90.00
_cell.angle_beta   90.00
_cell.angle_gamma   90.00
#
_symmetry.space_group_name_H-M   'P 1'
#
loop_
_entity.id
_entity.type
_entity.pdbx_description
1 polymer ?
#
loop_
_entity_poly.entity_id
_entity_poly.type
_entity_poly.pdbx_seq_one_letter_code
_entity_poly.pdbx_strand_id
1 'polypeptide(L)'
;NYTSEYDDQILPVLAQLPYWINKGDETRVYWSENHMIMWMSAAWLLHEREGWAMDDNLRTRLVHWLNLKKTYGFYEFFSQTYLPYTLGGVLNLADFAEDEEIRRLAGEVANYLVEHIMMGTNAKGNMFVVAGRTKDSKYTSHSHNHDAAINLLTGMGSVPSNVTASTAELSTTEVDLSWGIDTYTDNLNVEYSFGHALSDSDTVHATQSKTDKFVFQWSGGAYFHPDVVNDTTWMMDTYNLWGHGNFTELGGFSGFPNWIVGWGADIAAPISRSSVITGGNIDIWKHKTSMLSSIHDYRGGYLGYQQQTIMATTGNVTTFTQSGSGTSSNLNSHLPKVIQRDNVAMVIYNPLGELCTLFQYCDQDVYLYWPEDKFDEVDYDVHSDNKWITAREGDSYVAVRRDCGGDITGEFNFKCGDDKQMWGFVVGHADTHGSYANFKLIISQATYSASDVFNWSKLANEWTTKLSVDGQSWSNKW
;
A
#
# COMPACT_ATOMS: atom_id res chain seq x y z
N ASN A 1 32.52 28.07 1.86
CA ASN A 1 31.79 29.29 2.30
C ASN A 1 30.52 29.59 1.51
N TYR A 2 29.99 28.67 0.69
CA TYR A 2 28.62 28.82 0.15
C TYR A 2 27.53 28.51 1.20
N THR A 3 27.88 27.85 2.30
CA THR A 3 26.96 27.43 3.37
C THR A 3 26.38 28.60 4.16
N SER A 4 27.16 29.64 4.48
CA SER A 4 26.66 30.76 5.30
C SER A 4 25.66 31.66 4.58
N GLU A 5 25.80 31.85 3.27
CA GLU A 5 24.93 32.76 2.51
C GLU A 5 23.50 32.21 2.33
N TYR A 6 23.36 30.89 2.25
CA TYR A 6 22.04 30.25 2.20
C TYR A 6 21.44 30.06 3.59
N ASP A 7 22.23 29.73 4.61
CA ASP A 7 21.74 29.58 5.98
C ASP A 7 21.11 30.89 6.49
N ASP A 8 21.74 32.04 6.24
CA ASP A 8 21.22 33.37 6.61
C ASP A 8 19.87 33.71 5.93
N GLN A 9 19.56 33.08 4.79
CA GLN A 9 18.31 33.28 4.05
C GLN A 9 17.24 32.24 4.42
N ILE A 10 17.63 30.99 4.61
CA ILE A 10 16.70 29.86 4.76
C ILE A 10 16.30 29.70 6.24
N LEU A 11 17.25 29.76 7.17
CA LEU A 11 16.97 29.51 8.59
C LEU A 11 15.92 30.46 9.18
N PRO A 12 15.92 31.78 8.90
CA PRO A 12 14.87 32.66 9.42
C PRO A 12 13.47 32.35 8.88
N VAL A 13 13.36 31.78 7.68
CA VAL A 13 12.08 31.37 7.08
C VAL A 13 11.62 30.05 7.69
N LEU A 14 12.53 29.08 7.81
CA LEU A 14 12.24 27.79 8.43
C LEU A 14 11.84 27.93 9.90
N ALA A 15 12.47 28.83 10.66
CA ALA A 15 12.16 29.10 12.07
C ALA A 15 10.72 29.58 12.31
N GLN A 16 10.02 30.06 11.27
CA GLN A 16 8.63 30.51 11.34
C GLN A 16 7.62 29.41 11.03
N LEU A 17 8.08 28.24 10.57
CA LEU A 17 7.18 27.16 10.20
C LEU A 17 6.59 26.49 11.44
N PRO A 18 5.29 26.13 11.41
CA PRO A 18 4.75 25.18 12.35
C PRO A 18 5.33 23.79 12.04
N TYR A 19 6.19 23.28 12.93
CA TYR A 19 6.79 21.95 12.80
C TYR A 19 5.86 20.81 13.25
N TRP A 20 4.69 21.15 13.78
CA TRP A 20 3.66 20.21 14.14
C TRP A 20 2.27 20.84 14.01
N ILE A 21 1.25 20.00 14.18
CA ILE A 21 -0.17 20.34 14.13
C ILE A 21 -0.46 21.70 14.78
N ASN A 22 -0.98 22.62 13.99
CA ASN A 22 -1.28 24.01 14.38
C ASN A 22 -2.70 24.40 13.98
N LYS A 23 -3.23 25.43 14.64
CA LYS A 23 -4.60 25.88 14.43
C LYS A 23 -4.74 26.61 13.09
N GLY A 24 -5.75 26.23 12.32
CA GLY A 24 -6.13 26.88 11.06
C GLY A 24 -5.13 26.66 9.92
N ASP A 25 -4.33 25.58 9.96
CA ASP A 25 -3.57 25.20 8.77
C ASP A 25 -4.53 24.71 7.68
N GLU A 26 -4.34 25.19 6.46
CA GLU A 26 -5.16 24.83 5.30
C GLU A 26 -4.35 24.05 4.25
N THR A 27 -3.04 23.85 4.48
CA THR A 27 -2.09 23.43 3.45
C THR A 27 -1.19 22.26 3.84
N ARG A 28 -0.70 22.21 5.10
CA ARG A 28 0.33 21.26 5.51
C ARG A 28 -0.29 19.98 6.04
N VAL A 29 0.24 18.86 5.56
CA VAL A 29 -0.10 17.52 6.03
C VAL A 29 0.93 17.07 7.07
N TYR A 30 0.47 16.74 8.26
CA TYR A 30 1.32 16.23 9.36
C TYR A 30 1.05 14.77 9.71
N TRP A 31 0.00 14.18 9.16
CA TRP A 31 -0.65 13.01 9.74
C TRP A 31 -0.50 11.72 8.95
N SER A 32 0.06 11.71 7.74
CA SER A 32 0.44 10.42 7.14
C SER A 32 1.82 10.00 7.65
N GLU A 33 2.09 8.69 7.65
CA GLU A 33 3.30 8.11 8.26
C GLU A 33 4.59 8.76 7.76
N ASN A 34 4.76 8.93 6.44
CA ASN A 34 5.92 9.61 5.89
C ASN A 34 6.02 11.10 6.32
N HIS A 35 4.90 11.82 6.36
CA HIS A 35 4.90 13.24 6.76
C HIS A 35 5.28 13.37 8.24
N MET A 36 4.78 12.48 9.10
CA MET A 36 5.13 12.49 10.51
C MET A 36 6.65 12.43 10.70
N ILE A 37 7.33 11.45 10.10
CA ILE A 37 8.77 11.31 10.28
C ILE A 37 9.56 12.43 9.60
N MET A 38 9.11 12.95 8.46
CA MET A 38 9.74 14.10 7.79
C MET A 38 9.67 15.36 8.67
N TRP A 39 8.50 15.67 9.24
CA TRP A 39 8.35 16.82 10.14
C TRP A 39 9.13 16.64 11.44
N MET A 40 9.01 15.48 12.09
CA MET A 40 9.68 15.23 13.36
C MET A 40 11.20 15.16 13.22
N SER A 41 11.73 14.58 12.14
CA SER A 41 13.16 14.54 11.88
C SER A 41 13.72 15.95 11.68
N ALA A 42 13.09 16.77 10.83
CA ALA A 42 13.49 18.15 10.64
C ALA A 42 13.41 18.96 11.95
N ALA A 43 12.32 18.82 12.70
CA ALA A 43 12.14 19.51 13.97
C ALA A 43 13.21 19.13 15.00
N TRP A 44 13.52 17.82 15.14
CA TRP A 44 14.51 17.34 16.09
C TRP A 44 15.92 17.83 15.76
N LEU A 45 16.32 17.71 14.50
CA LEU A 45 17.66 18.12 14.06
C LEU A 45 17.87 19.63 14.16
N LEU A 46 16.85 20.44 13.86
CA LEU A 46 16.91 21.90 14.03
C LEU A 46 16.89 22.31 15.51
N HIS A 47 16.20 21.55 16.37
CA HIS A 47 16.25 21.74 17.81
C HIS A 47 17.68 21.56 18.34
N GLU A 48 18.33 20.44 18.00
CA GLU A 48 19.69 20.15 18.46
C GLU A 48 20.72 21.11 17.85
N ARG A 49 20.66 21.34 16.53
CA ARG A 49 21.64 22.15 15.81
C ARG A 49 21.53 23.65 16.10
N GLU A 50 20.33 24.20 16.10
CA GLU A 50 20.09 25.65 16.14
C GLU A 50 19.50 26.11 17.48
N GLY A 51 19.19 25.19 18.40
CA GLY A 51 18.58 25.51 19.70
C GLY A 51 17.13 26.01 19.58
N TRP A 52 16.44 25.68 18.50
CA TRP A 52 15.07 26.13 18.27
C TRP A 52 14.11 25.50 19.28
N ALA A 53 13.18 26.32 19.79
CA ALA A 53 12.12 25.85 20.67
C ALA A 53 11.10 25.05 19.84
N MET A 54 10.93 23.78 20.18
CA MET A 54 9.92 22.89 19.64
C MET A 54 8.84 22.61 20.69
N ASP A 55 7.78 21.89 20.31
CA ASP A 55 6.76 21.49 21.27
C ASP A 55 7.30 20.45 22.28
N ASP A 56 6.82 20.50 23.52
CA ASP A 56 7.31 19.67 24.64
C ASP A 56 7.16 18.15 24.40
N ASN A 57 6.31 17.73 23.47
CA ASN A 57 6.06 16.32 23.18
C ASN A 57 6.95 15.77 22.06
N LEU A 58 7.75 16.59 21.37
CA LEU A 58 8.51 16.16 20.18
C LEU A 58 9.35 14.91 20.44
N ARG A 59 10.15 14.89 21.52
CA ARG A 59 11.01 13.72 21.83
C ARG A 59 10.17 12.47 22.08
N THR A 60 9.16 12.57 22.94
CA THR A 60 8.28 11.45 23.31
C THR A 60 7.54 10.91 22.09
N ARG A 61 7.07 11.79 21.20
CA ARG A 61 6.39 11.46 19.95
C ARG A 61 7.32 10.75 18.97
N LEU A 62 8.54 11.26 18.79
CA LEU A 62 9.52 10.69 17.87
C LEU A 62 10.00 9.30 18.32
N VAL A 63 10.37 9.16 19.59
CA VAL A 63 10.77 7.86 20.17
C VAL A 63 9.62 6.86 20.10
N HIS A 64 8.37 7.31 20.31
CA HIS A 64 7.19 6.46 20.12
C HIS A 64 7.03 6.01 18.68
N TRP A 65 7.13 6.93 17.71
CA TRP A 65 7.02 6.60 16.29
C TRP A 65 8.07 5.55 15.88
N LEU A 66 9.33 5.71 16.30
CA LEU A 66 10.40 4.77 15.98
C LEU A 66 10.13 3.38 16.58
N ASN A 67 9.74 3.29 17.86
CA ASN A 67 9.40 2.02 18.49
C ASN A 67 8.14 1.37 17.91
N LEU A 68 7.17 2.17 17.49
CA LEU A 68 5.96 1.72 16.83
C LEU A 68 6.30 0.98 15.52
N LYS A 69 7.19 1.54 14.68
CA LYS A 69 7.60 0.89 13.43
C LYS A 69 8.36 -0.41 13.65
N LYS A 70 9.19 -0.48 14.69
CA LYS A 70 9.87 -1.73 15.06
C LYS A 70 8.92 -2.83 15.55
N THR A 71 7.85 -2.43 16.23
CA THR A 71 6.93 -3.38 16.88
C THR A 71 5.84 -3.85 15.92
N TYR A 72 5.33 -2.95 15.09
CA TYR A 72 4.15 -3.18 14.27
C TYR A 72 4.41 -2.97 12.78
N GLY A 73 5.64 -2.67 12.35
CA GLY A 73 5.92 -2.35 10.95
C GLY A 73 5.30 -1.02 10.49
N PHE A 74 5.25 -0.85 9.18
CA PHE A 74 4.87 0.41 8.51
C PHE A 74 3.41 0.36 8.06
N TYR A 75 2.65 1.43 8.34
CA TYR A 75 1.26 1.58 7.90
C TYR A 75 1.18 1.92 6.40
N GLU A 76 2.12 2.68 5.88
CA GLU A 76 2.27 2.87 4.43
C GLU A 76 3.00 1.66 3.81
N PHE A 77 2.45 0.46 4.08
CA PHE A 77 3.07 -0.83 3.79
C PHE A 77 3.49 -0.95 2.32
N PHE A 78 4.75 -1.33 2.12
CA PHE A 78 5.40 -1.46 0.82
C PHE A 78 5.22 -0.28 -0.14
N SER A 79 4.87 0.92 0.34
CA SER A 79 4.56 2.07 -0.53
C SER A 79 5.76 2.48 -1.36
N GLN A 80 5.78 2.12 -2.65
CA GLN A 80 6.80 2.56 -3.60
C GLN A 80 6.85 4.09 -3.78
N THR A 81 5.78 4.77 -3.39
CA THR A 81 5.68 6.22 -3.44
C THR A 81 6.31 6.87 -2.22
N TYR A 82 6.05 6.35 -1.01
CA TYR A 82 6.39 7.05 0.23
C TYR A 82 7.56 6.45 1.01
N LEU A 83 7.88 5.16 0.82
CA LEU A 83 9.02 4.52 1.49
C LEU A 83 10.35 5.30 1.34
N PRO A 84 10.69 5.93 0.19
CA PRO A 84 11.95 6.65 0.07
C PRO A 84 11.95 7.94 0.91
N TYR A 85 10.80 8.57 1.11
CA TYR A 85 10.71 9.74 1.99
C TYR A 85 10.84 9.36 3.46
N THR A 86 10.20 8.26 3.85
CA THR A 86 10.33 7.69 5.20
C THR A 86 11.78 7.30 5.48
N LEU A 87 12.45 6.63 4.53
CA LEU A 87 13.85 6.24 4.62
C LEU A 87 14.78 7.45 4.78
N GLY A 88 14.60 8.49 3.98
CA GLY A 88 15.38 9.73 4.12
C GLY A 88 15.19 10.40 5.48
N GLY A 89 13.97 10.43 6.01
CA GLY A 89 13.68 10.98 7.35
C GLY A 89 14.39 10.23 8.48
N VAL A 90 14.40 8.88 8.44
CA VAL A 90 15.07 8.08 9.47
C VAL A 90 16.60 8.06 9.32
N LEU A 91 17.13 8.07 8.09
CA LEU A 91 18.59 8.15 7.87
C LEU A 91 19.15 9.48 8.37
N ASN A 92 18.48 10.60 8.09
CA ASN A 92 18.89 11.90 8.62
C ASN A 92 18.96 11.91 10.16
N LEU A 93 17.99 11.29 10.85
CA LEU A 93 18.06 11.14 12.30
C LEU A 93 19.21 10.24 12.75
N ALA A 94 19.44 9.12 12.06
CA ALA A 94 20.47 8.17 12.40
C ALA A 94 21.89 8.72 12.17
N ASP A 95 22.08 9.60 11.19
CA ASP A 95 23.38 10.22 10.90
C ASP A 95 23.63 11.46 11.78
N PHE A 96 22.61 12.29 12.02
CA PHE A 96 22.81 13.64 12.55
C PHE A 96 22.27 13.90 13.96
N ALA A 97 21.38 13.07 14.52
CA ALA A 97 20.83 13.34 15.85
C ALA A 97 21.90 13.17 16.95
N GLU A 98 22.00 14.10 17.89
CA GLU A 98 22.92 14.03 19.03
C GLU A 98 22.39 13.09 20.13
N ASP A 99 21.06 12.98 20.29
CA ASP A 99 20.42 12.01 21.19
C ASP A 99 20.69 10.56 20.75
N GLU A 100 21.49 9.86 21.57
CA GLU A 100 21.94 8.49 21.30
C GLU A 100 20.79 7.48 21.15
N GLU A 101 19.68 7.66 21.87
CA GLU A 101 18.53 6.77 21.78
C GLU A 101 17.82 6.93 20.44
N ILE A 102 17.56 8.17 20.03
CA ILE A 102 16.93 8.49 18.74
C ILE A 102 17.82 8.01 17.60
N ARG A 103 19.13 8.29 17.66
CA ARG A 103 20.09 7.85 16.66
C ARG A 103 20.06 6.34 16.46
N ARG A 104 20.17 5.58 17.56
CA ARG A 104 20.13 4.11 17.54
C ARG A 104 18.81 3.57 17.00
N LEU A 105 17.68 4.07 17.51
CA LEU A 105 16.35 3.63 17.07
C LEU A 105 16.10 3.95 15.59
N ALA A 106 16.56 5.10 15.11
CA ALA A 106 16.44 5.49 13.70
C ALA A 106 17.26 4.57 12.79
N GLY A 107 18.49 4.21 13.16
CA GLY A 107 19.31 3.24 12.43
C GLY A 107 18.68 1.84 12.39
N GLU A 108 18.06 1.40 13.48
CA GLU A 108 17.29 0.15 13.53
C GLU A 108 16.05 0.21 12.61
N VAL A 109 15.26 1.29 12.66
CA VAL A 109 14.07 1.47 11.82
C VAL A 109 14.43 1.58 10.34
N ALA A 110 15.55 2.23 9.98
CA ALA A 110 16.05 2.27 8.61
C ALA A 110 16.32 0.87 8.08
N ASN A 111 17.00 0.06 8.89
CA ASN A 111 17.25 -1.35 8.63
C ASN A 111 15.94 -2.15 8.47
N TYR A 112 14.96 -1.98 9.35
CA TYR A 112 13.64 -2.61 9.20
C TYR A 112 12.98 -2.20 7.89
N LEU A 113 13.03 -0.93 7.50
CA LEU A 113 12.47 -0.49 6.23
C LEU A 113 13.18 -1.13 5.02
N VAL A 114 14.50 -1.29 5.10
CA VAL A 114 15.29 -2.01 4.08
C VAL A 114 14.89 -3.48 3.99
N GLU A 115 14.64 -4.17 5.10
CA GLU A 115 14.10 -5.54 5.11
C GLU A 115 12.78 -5.62 4.32
N HIS A 116 11.86 -4.66 4.49
CA HIS A 116 10.61 -4.62 3.70
C HIS A 116 10.88 -4.41 2.21
N ILE A 117 11.84 -3.56 1.85
CA ILE A 117 12.26 -3.39 0.45
C ILE A 117 12.77 -4.74 -0.10
N MET A 118 13.64 -5.43 0.65
CA MET A 118 14.19 -6.74 0.22
C MET A 118 13.12 -7.81 0.08
N MET A 119 12.15 -7.84 1.01
CA MET A 119 11.02 -8.77 0.97
C MET A 119 10.23 -8.63 -0.33
N GLY A 120 9.90 -7.39 -0.72
CA GLY A 120 9.12 -7.08 -1.92
C GLY A 120 9.90 -7.05 -3.25
N THR A 121 11.23 -7.21 -3.24
CA THR A 121 12.09 -7.10 -4.44
C THR A 121 12.37 -8.47 -5.06
N ASN A 122 12.23 -8.60 -6.39
CA ASN A 122 12.54 -9.82 -7.14
C ASN A 122 14.00 -9.90 -7.62
N ALA A 123 14.41 -11.00 -8.27
CA ALA A 123 15.78 -11.19 -8.78
C ALA A 123 16.19 -10.27 -9.96
N LYS A 124 15.28 -9.43 -10.45
CA LYS A 124 15.61 -8.34 -11.38
C LYS A 124 15.81 -7.00 -10.67
N GLY A 125 15.54 -6.90 -9.38
CA GLY A 125 15.58 -5.65 -8.63
C GLY A 125 14.31 -4.81 -8.77
N ASN A 126 13.17 -5.44 -9.14
CA ASN A 126 11.88 -4.75 -9.22
C ASN A 126 11.03 -5.05 -7.99
N MET A 127 10.37 -4.03 -7.46
CA MET A 127 9.49 -4.13 -6.28
C MET A 127 8.02 -3.98 -6.67
N PHE A 128 7.50 -4.98 -7.38
CA PHE A 128 6.11 -5.04 -7.84
C PHE A 128 5.21 -5.84 -6.88
N VAL A 129 5.26 -5.47 -5.60
CA VAL A 129 4.44 -6.05 -4.53
C VAL A 129 3.19 -5.20 -4.30
N VAL A 130 2.13 -5.80 -3.75
CA VAL A 130 0.98 -5.06 -3.22
C VAL A 130 1.41 -3.99 -2.23
N ALA A 131 0.70 -2.87 -2.20
CA ALA A 131 1.08 -1.74 -1.37
C ALA A 131 -0.11 -0.85 -1.00
N GLY A 132 0.03 -0.19 0.13
CA GLY A 132 -0.84 0.87 0.59
C GLY A 132 -0.22 2.21 0.23
N ARG A 133 -1.06 3.19 -0.15
CA ARG A 133 -0.62 4.54 -0.48
C ARG A 133 0.39 4.56 -1.63
N THR A 134 0.08 3.90 -2.73
CA THR A 134 0.94 3.87 -3.93
C THR A 134 0.19 4.36 -5.18
N LYS A 135 0.93 4.60 -6.26
CA LYS A 135 0.37 5.03 -7.55
C LYS A 135 0.68 4.00 -8.63
N ASP A 136 -0.21 3.85 -9.60
CA ASP A 136 -0.12 2.83 -10.64
C ASP A 136 1.15 3.01 -11.49
N SER A 137 1.59 4.27 -11.66
CA SER A 137 2.83 4.61 -12.38
C SER A 137 4.08 3.96 -11.78
N LYS A 138 4.06 3.57 -10.50
CA LYS A 138 5.16 2.85 -9.83
C LYS A 138 5.32 1.41 -10.31
N TYR A 139 4.31 0.86 -10.96
CA TYR A 139 4.31 -0.50 -11.50
C TYR A 139 4.45 -0.53 -13.02
N THR A 140 4.01 0.55 -13.70
CA THR A 140 3.95 0.58 -15.17
C THR A 140 5.18 1.21 -15.82
N SER A 141 6.03 1.88 -15.04
CA SER A 141 7.29 2.49 -15.47
C SER A 141 8.38 2.33 -14.42
N HIS A 142 9.64 2.51 -14.83
CA HIS A 142 10.84 2.36 -14.00
C HIS A 142 11.50 3.71 -13.71
N SER A 143 12.60 3.68 -12.95
CA SER A 143 13.42 4.85 -12.58
C SER A 143 12.74 5.80 -11.60
N HIS A 144 11.90 5.26 -10.72
CA HIS A 144 11.32 5.97 -9.58
C HIS A 144 12.26 5.96 -8.38
N ASN A 145 11.90 6.74 -7.36
CA ASN A 145 12.65 6.85 -6.10
C ASN A 145 12.95 5.49 -5.44
N HIS A 146 12.00 4.53 -5.47
CA HIS A 146 12.20 3.20 -4.87
C HIS A 146 13.12 2.32 -5.73
N ASP A 147 13.06 2.41 -7.07
CA ASP A 147 14.00 1.72 -7.96
C ASP A 147 15.43 2.18 -7.69
N ALA A 148 15.61 3.49 -7.54
CA ALA A 148 16.89 4.09 -7.19
C ALA A 148 17.42 3.61 -5.83
N ALA A 149 16.55 3.54 -4.81
CA ALA A 149 16.90 3.02 -3.50
C ALA A 149 17.32 1.53 -3.58
N ILE A 150 16.57 0.68 -4.28
CA ILE A 150 16.91 -0.74 -4.49
C ILE A 150 18.27 -0.87 -5.18
N ASN A 151 18.52 -0.07 -6.21
CA ASN A 151 19.79 -0.10 -6.93
C ASN A 151 20.97 0.31 -6.04
N LEU A 152 20.85 1.36 -5.23
CA LEU A 152 21.91 1.76 -4.30
C LEU A 152 22.15 0.72 -3.20
N LEU A 153 21.09 0.08 -2.71
CA LEU A 153 21.18 -0.94 -1.65
C LEU A 153 21.77 -2.27 -2.15
N THR A 154 21.50 -2.65 -3.39
CA THR A 154 21.73 -4.03 -3.87
C THR A 154 22.53 -4.15 -5.16
N GLY A 155 22.65 -3.07 -5.93
CA GLY A 155 23.15 -3.07 -7.31
C GLY A 155 22.17 -3.66 -8.34
N MET A 156 20.98 -4.11 -7.93
CA MET A 156 19.95 -4.65 -8.84
C MET A 156 19.07 -3.55 -9.45
N GLY A 157 18.27 -3.90 -10.46
CA GLY A 157 17.30 -2.97 -11.05
C GLY A 157 17.92 -1.88 -11.92
N SER A 158 17.14 -0.83 -12.16
CA SER A 158 17.55 0.29 -13.02
C SER A 158 18.54 1.21 -12.31
N VAL A 159 19.68 1.50 -12.95
CA VAL A 159 20.65 2.46 -12.43
C VAL A 159 20.03 3.86 -12.42
N PRO A 160 20.00 4.56 -11.28
CA PRO A 160 19.43 5.90 -11.20
C PRO A 160 20.26 6.90 -12.00
N SER A 161 19.59 7.74 -12.80
CA SER A 161 20.24 8.78 -13.60
C SER A 161 20.27 10.15 -12.94
N ASN A 162 19.55 10.33 -11.83
CA ASN A 162 19.40 11.60 -11.10
C ASN A 162 19.28 11.34 -9.60
N VAL A 163 19.54 12.37 -8.79
CA VAL A 163 19.19 12.35 -7.36
C VAL A 163 17.68 12.36 -7.20
N THR A 164 17.16 11.44 -6.40
CA THR A 164 15.75 11.32 -6.01
C THR A 164 15.60 11.25 -4.48
N ALA A 165 14.37 11.17 -3.96
CA ALA A 165 14.13 10.99 -2.52
C ALA A 165 14.92 9.79 -1.96
N SER A 166 15.46 9.94 -0.75
CA SER A 166 16.44 9.08 -0.04
C SER A 166 17.78 8.79 -0.72
N THR A 167 17.97 9.07 -2.02
CA THR A 167 19.22 8.65 -2.69
C THR A 167 20.43 9.44 -2.23
N ALA A 168 20.25 10.70 -1.85
CA ALA A 168 21.33 11.50 -1.28
C ALA A 168 21.72 10.92 0.08
N GLU A 169 20.73 10.72 0.96
CA GLU A 169 20.90 10.15 2.30
C GLU A 169 21.54 8.76 2.23
N LEU A 170 21.03 7.85 1.39
CA LEU A 170 21.58 6.51 1.19
C LEU A 170 23.02 6.51 0.67
N SER A 171 23.38 7.49 -0.17
CA SER A 171 24.73 7.55 -0.74
C SER A 171 25.77 8.12 0.23
N THR A 172 25.33 8.79 1.29
CA THR A 172 26.21 9.48 2.25
C THR A 172 26.12 8.98 3.68
N THR A 173 25.14 8.14 3.99
CA THR A 173 24.91 7.64 5.35
C THR A 173 26.07 6.79 5.85
N GLU A 174 26.36 6.90 7.15
CA GLU A 174 27.31 6.02 7.83
C GLU A 174 26.61 4.84 8.51
N VAL A 175 25.26 4.77 8.42
CA VAL A 175 24.47 3.67 8.97
C VAL A 175 24.79 2.37 8.24
N ASP A 176 25.15 1.34 9.00
CA ASP A 176 25.27 -0.02 8.47
C ASP A 176 23.88 -0.61 8.20
N LEU A 177 23.53 -0.73 6.91
CA LEU A 177 22.27 -1.30 6.42
C LEU A 177 22.39 -2.79 6.03
N SER A 178 23.54 -3.43 6.30
CA SER A 178 23.80 -4.82 5.90
C SER A 178 22.77 -5.78 6.45
N TRP A 179 22.32 -5.60 7.70
CA TRP A 179 21.29 -6.45 8.30
C TRP A 179 20.00 -6.48 7.46
N GLY A 180 19.53 -5.31 7.01
CA GLY A 180 18.33 -5.22 6.17
C GLY A 180 18.57 -5.80 4.78
N ILE A 181 19.72 -5.50 4.17
CA ILE A 181 20.09 -5.97 2.82
C ILE A 181 20.22 -7.50 2.78
N ASP A 182 20.86 -8.08 3.79
CA ASP A 182 21.14 -9.52 3.89
C ASP A 182 19.87 -10.36 4.09
N THR A 183 18.72 -9.74 4.37
CA THR A 183 17.43 -10.43 4.41
C THR A 183 16.92 -10.81 3.01
N TYR A 184 17.52 -10.26 1.95
CA TYR A 184 17.14 -10.56 0.59
C TYR A 184 17.22 -12.05 0.27
N THR A 185 16.11 -12.58 -0.23
CA THR A 185 16.01 -13.90 -0.82
C THR A 185 15.21 -13.80 -2.10
N ASP A 186 15.58 -14.60 -3.10
CA ASP A 186 14.83 -14.76 -4.34
C ASP A 186 13.78 -15.88 -4.23
N ASN A 187 13.75 -16.60 -3.11
CA ASN A 187 12.77 -17.64 -2.79
C ASN A 187 12.06 -17.29 -1.48
N LEU A 188 10.76 -17.00 -1.55
CA LEU A 188 9.95 -16.60 -0.40
C LEU A 188 8.52 -17.13 -0.55
N ASN A 189 7.93 -17.56 0.56
CA ASN A 189 6.51 -17.83 0.67
C ASN A 189 6.09 -17.52 2.10
N VAL A 190 5.51 -16.34 2.30
CA VAL A 190 5.28 -15.77 3.63
C VAL A 190 3.95 -15.03 3.68
N GLU A 191 3.30 -15.10 4.85
CA GLU A 191 2.25 -14.18 5.26
C GLU A 191 2.90 -13.12 6.18
N TYR A 192 2.78 -11.85 5.82
CA TYR A 192 3.34 -10.72 6.55
C TYR A 192 2.22 -9.82 7.09
N SER A 193 2.16 -9.65 8.41
CA SER A 193 1.22 -8.73 9.05
C SER A 193 1.83 -7.34 9.21
N PHE A 194 1.08 -6.30 8.86
CA PHE A 194 1.49 -4.91 9.04
C PHE A 194 0.54 -4.16 9.97
N GLY A 195 1.12 -3.26 10.74
CA GLY A 195 0.43 -2.43 11.71
C GLY A 195 -0.16 -3.22 12.87
N HIS A 196 -1.26 -2.71 13.41
CA HIS A 196 -2.03 -3.31 14.48
C HIS A 196 -3.52 -3.08 14.22
N ALA A 197 -4.37 -3.83 14.91
CA ALA A 197 -5.81 -3.59 14.84
C ALA A 197 -6.14 -2.17 15.31
N LEU A 198 -7.08 -1.51 14.65
CA LEU A 198 -7.53 -0.17 15.05
C LEU A 198 -8.13 -0.17 16.46
N SER A 199 -8.76 -1.27 16.87
CA SER A 199 -9.28 -1.48 18.23
C SER A 199 -8.21 -1.37 19.32
N ASP A 200 -6.95 -1.59 18.98
CA ASP A 200 -5.84 -1.57 19.93
C ASP A 200 -5.18 -0.18 20.03
N SER A 201 -5.59 0.76 19.17
CA SER A 201 -4.96 2.08 19.01
C SER A 201 -4.79 2.84 20.33
N ASP A 202 -5.81 2.85 21.20
CA ASP A 202 -5.73 3.55 22.49
C ASP A 202 -4.67 2.96 23.42
N THR A 203 -4.49 1.64 23.37
CA THR A 203 -3.47 0.93 24.16
C THR A 203 -2.09 1.13 23.54
N VAL A 204 -1.98 0.99 22.23
CA VAL A 204 -0.72 1.14 21.48
C VAL A 204 -0.15 2.55 21.68
N HIS A 205 -0.99 3.59 21.63
CA HIS A 205 -0.55 4.98 21.76
C HIS A 205 -0.72 5.54 23.17
N ALA A 206 -0.93 4.71 24.19
CA ALA A 206 -1.33 5.14 25.54
C ALA A 206 -0.44 6.23 26.17
N THR A 207 0.86 6.21 25.87
CA THR A 207 1.89 7.14 26.37
C THR A 207 1.87 8.52 25.70
N GLN A 208 1.14 8.66 24.60
CA GLN A 208 1.12 9.87 23.79
C GLN A 208 0.10 10.90 24.30
N SER A 209 0.36 12.18 23.98
CA SER A 209 -0.62 13.25 24.21
C SER A 209 -1.91 12.98 23.43
N LYS A 210 -3.03 13.61 23.83
CA LYS A 210 -4.31 13.42 23.12
C LYS A 210 -4.20 13.77 21.63
N THR A 211 -3.53 14.88 21.30
CA THR A 211 -3.30 15.29 19.91
C THR A 211 -2.46 14.25 19.18
N ASP A 212 -1.35 13.80 19.76
CA ASP A 212 -0.44 12.88 19.08
C ASP A 212 -1.08 11.50 18.85
N LYS A 213 -1.86 10.99 19.81
CA LYS A 213 -2.68 9.78 19.64
C LYS A 213 -3.52 9.85 18.37
N PHE A 214 -4.16 10.99 18.12
CA PHE A 214 -5.04 11.17 16.97
C PHE A 214 -4.28 11.31 15.66
N VAL A 215 -3.12 11.96 15.68
CA VAL A 215 -2.24 11.98 14.51
C VAL A 215 -1.76 10.56 14.17
N PHE A 216 -1.45 9.72 15.17
CA PHE A 216 -1.13 8.32 14.93
C PHE A 216 -2.32 7.51 14.36
N GLN A 217 -3.54 7.71 14.87
CA GLN A 217 -4.76 7.11 14.30
C GLN A 217 -4.92 7.49 12.82
N TRP A 218 -4.78 8.79 12.48
CA TRP A 218 -4.85 9.28 11.11
C TRP A 218 -3.70 8.76 10.23
N SER A 219 -2.52 8.50 10.80
CA SER A 219 -1.41 7.89 10.07
C SER A 219 -1.69 6.46 9.63
N GLY A 220 -2.53 5.75 10.37
CA GLY A 220 -3.10 4.46 9.98
C GLY A 220 -4.29 4.58 9.02
N GLY A 221 -4.60 5.77 8.49
CA GLY A 221 -5.69 6.01 7.55
C GLY A 221 -7.08 6.07 8.19
N ALA A 222 -7.19 6.08 9.52
CA ALA A 222 -8.46 6.05 10.25
C ALA A 222 -9.12 7.44 10.35
N TYR A 223 -9.18 8.19 9.24
CA TYR A 223 -9.67 9.57 9.23
C TYR A 223 -11.09 9.70 9.77
N PHE A 224 -12.05 8.94 9.24
CA PHE A 224 -13.47 8.98 9.66
C PHE A 224 -14.02 7.58 9.96
N HIS A 225 -13.15 6.67 10.40
CA HIS A 225 -13.58 5.33 10.79
C HIS A 225 -14.54 5.41 11.99
N PRO A 226 -15.67 4.67 12.02
CA PRO A 226 -16.67 4.77 13.09
C PRO A 226 -16.09 4.67 14.50
N ASP A 227 -15.16 3.75 14.71
CA ASP A 227 -14.51 3.53 16.02
C ASP A 227 -13.75 4.75 16.58
N VAL A 228 -13.26 5.67 15.72
CA VAL A 228 -12.45 6.83 16.14
C VAL A 228 -13.03 8.17 15.68
N VAL A 229 -14.25 8.19 15.13
CA VAL A 229 -14.81 9.41 14.52
C VAL A 229 -14.98 10.57 15.51
N ASN A 230 -15.25 10.27 16.78
CA ASN A 230 -15.35 11.28 17.84
C ASN A 230 -14.00 11.98 18.12
N ASP A 231 -12.90 11.25 17.96
CA ASP A 231 -11.55 11.78 18.14
C ASP A 231 -11.19 12.67 16.95
N THR A 232 -11.55 12.25 15.74
CA THR A 232 -11.44 13.06 14.53
C THR A 232 -12.21 14.36 14.65
N THR A 233 -13.48 14.36 15.07
CA THR A 233 -14.24 15.62 15.18
C THR A 233 -13.64 16.55 16.22
N TRP A 234 -13.20 16.02 17.37
CA TRP A 234 -12.47 16.81 18.36
C TRP A 234 -11.22 17.46 17.75
N MET A 235 -10.45 16.71 16.95
CA MET A 235 -9.22 17.18 16.33
C MET A 235 -9.51 18.31 15.32
N MET A 236 -10.53 18.10 14.47
CA MET A 236 -10.97 19.07 13.48
C MET A 236 -11.47 20.38 14.11
N ASP A 237 -12.25 20.29 15.19
CA ASP A 237 -12.78 21.46 15.91
C ASP A 237 -11.69 22.20 16.69
N THR A 238 -10.85 21.46 17.42
CA THR A 238 -9.80 22.03 18.29
C THR A 238 -8.80 22.85 17.47
N TYR A 239 -8.42 22.33 16.30
CA TYR A 239 -7.42 22.93 15.43
C TYR A 239 -8.01 23.66 14.24
N ASN A 240 -9.34 23.79 14.14
CA ASN A 240 -10.03 24.48 13.04
C ASN A 240 -9.57 23.98 11.64
N LEU A 241 -9.59 22.66 11.44
CA LEU A 241 -9.08 22.01 10.22
C LEU A 241 -10.17 21.72 9.17
N TRP A 242 -11.43 22.05 9.44
CA TRP A 242 -12.53 21.82 8.49
C TRP A 242 -12.36 22.54 7.14
N GLY A 243 -11.58 23.62 7.10
CA GLY A 243 -11.21 24.33 5.86
C GLY A 243 -9.99 23.76 5.13
N HIS A 244 -9.32 22.75 5.67
CA HIS A 244 -8.12 22.18 5.06
C HIS A 244 -8.45 21.39 3.78
N GLY A 245 -7.64 21.54 2.73
CA GLY A 245 -7.92 20.95 1.40
C GLY A 245 -8.18 19.44 1.42
N ASN A 246 -7.43 18.69 2.24
CA ASN A 246 -7.61 17.24 2.41
C ASN A 246 -8.92 16.82 3.10
N PHE A 247 -9.68 17.75 3.68
CA PHE A 247 -10.95 17.49 4.35
C PHE A 247 -12.13 18.19 3.67
N THR A 248 -11.94 18.72 2.45
CA THR A 248 -13.00 19.45 1.72
C THR A 248 -14.22 18.55 1.46
N GLU A 249 -14.01 17.27 1.14
CA GLU A 249 -15.09 16.29 0.96
C GLU A 249 -15.86 15.98 2.27
N LEU A 250 -15.29 16.36 3.42
CA LEU A 250 -15.81 16.11 4.75
C LEU A 250 -16.40 17.37 5.39
N GLY A 251 -16.30 18.53 4.72
CA GLY A 251 -16.83 19.81 5.22
C GLY A 251 -18.33 19.80 5.50
N GLY A 252 -19.08 18.88 4.86
CA GLY A 252 -20.51 18.65 5.13
C GLY A 252 -20.82 18.16 6.54
N PHE A 253 -19.81 17.67 7.29
CA PHE A 253 -19.96 17.24 8.69
C PHE A 253 -19.61 18.34 9.71
N SER A 254 -19.13 19.49 9.25
CA SER A 254 -18.78 20.62 10.13
C SER A 254 -20.01 21.12 10.91
N GLY A 255 -19.91 21.13 12.24
CA GLY A 255 -20.95 21.69 13.13
C GLY A 255 -22.05 20.72 13.59
N PHE A 256 -21.97 19.42 13.25
CA PHE A 256 -22.87 18.42 13.82
C PHE A 256 -22.45 18.00 15.25
N PRO A 257 -23.40 17.80 16.18
CA PRO A 257 -23.12 17.18 17.48
C PRO A 257 -22.46 15.80 17.34
N ASN A 258 -21.43 15.49 18.14
CA ASN A 258 -20.67 14.22 18.09
C ASN A 258 -21.54 12.94 18.06
N TRP A 259 -22.70 12.93 18.73
CA TRP A 259 -23.60 11.77 18.71
C TRP A 259 -24.33 11.55 17.37
N ILE A 260 -24.54 12.61 16.56
CA ILE A 260 -25.05 12.51 15.19
C ILE A 260 -23.94 12.03 14.25
N VAL A 261 -22.69 12.41 14.55
CA VAL A 261 -21.52 11.97 13.77
C VAL A 261 -21.29 10.47 13.92
N GLY A 262 -21.50 9.88 15.11
CA GLY A 262 -21.46 8.41 15.26
C GLY A 262 -22.46 7.67 14.36
N TRP A 263 -23.71 8.15 14.31
CA TRP A 263 -24.73 7.60 13.40
C TRP A 263 -24.38 7.82 11.92
N GLY A 264 -23.88 9.01 11.58
CA GLY A 264 -23.41 9.32 10.22
C GLY A 264 -22.18 8.50 9.81
N ALA A 265 -21.31 8.14 10.75
CA ALA A 265 -20.12 7.34 10.51
C ALA A 265 -20.48 5.89 10.15
N ASP A 266 -21.50 5.32 10.78
CA ASP A 266 -22.01 3.99 10.39
C ASP A 266 -22.61 3.99 8.98
N ILE A 267 -23.29 5.08 8.59
CA ILE A 267 -23.75 5.26 7.20
C ILE A 267 -22.56 5.41 6.24
N ALA A 268 -21.53 6.14 6.65
CA ALA A 268 -20.29 6.34 5.90
C ALA A 268 -19.31 5.16 5.98
N ALA A 269 -19.63 4.09 6.70
CA ALA A 269 -18.76 2.93 6.85
C ALA A 269 -18.28 2.33 5.51
N PRO A 270 -19.10 2.27 4.43
CA PRO A 270 -18.65 1.78 3.12
C PRO A 270 -17.47 2.55 2.53
N ILE A 271 -17.30 3.83 2.89
CA ILE A 271 -16.20 4.67 2.41
C ILE A 271 -15.09 4.84 3.47
N SER A 272 -15.42 4.82 4.77
CA SER A 272 -14.45 5.17 5.81
C SER A 272 -13.73 3.99 6.45
N ARG A 273 -14.28 2.76 6.40
CA ARG A 273 -13.59 1.59 7.00
C ARG A 273 -12.39 1.12 6.19
N SER A 274 -12.48 1.27 4.88
CA SER A 274 -11.44 0.87 3.94
C SER A 274 -10.33 1.90 3.78
N SER A 275 -10.46 3.12 4.31
CA SER A 275 -9.36 4.09 4.31
C SER A 275 -8.23 3.71 5.26
N VAL A 276 -8.52 2.85 6.25
CA VAL A 276 -7.53 2.31 7.18
C VAL A 276 -6.48 1.52 6.41
N ILE A 277 -5.21 1.65 6.79
CA ILE A 277 -4.01 1.00 6.23
C ILE A 277 -3.14 0.39 7.34
N THR A 278 -3.77 -0.19 8.35
CA THR A 278 -3.11 -0.87 9.47
C THR A 278 -3.92 -2.10 9.88
N GLY A 279 -3.24 -3.16 10.37
CA GLY A 279 -3.87 -4.37 10.86
C GLY A 279 -4.32 -5.34 9.75
N GLY A 280 -3.56 -5.41 8.66
CA GLY A 280 -3.82 -6.34 7.55
C GLY A 280 -2.70 -7.37 7.38
N ASN A 281 -2.97 -8.38 6.55
CA ASN A 281 -2.02 -9.43 6.18
C ASN A 281 -1.75 -9.42 4.68
N ILE A 282 -0.50 -9.68 4.32
CA ILE A 282 -0.03 -9.72 2.94
C ILE A 282 0.57 -11.09 2.67
N ASP A 283 0.07 -11.76 1.64
CA ASP A 283 0.66 -12.98 1.13
C ASP A 283 1.71 -12.61 0.08
N ILE A 284 2.93 -13.12 0.19
CA ILE A 284 4.00 -12.95 -0.80
C ILE A 284 4.59 -14.31 -1.14
N TRP A 285 4.47 -14.69 -2.40
CA TRP A 285 5.19 -15.80 -3.00
C TRP A 285 6.17 -15.25 -4.02
N LYS A 286 7.43 -15.69 -3.96
CA LYS A 286 8.52 -15.27 -4.83
C LYS A 286 9.41 -16.45 -5.15
N HIS A 287 9.74 -16.62 -6.43
CA HIS A 287 10.70 -17.60 -6.90
C HIS A 287 11.51 -17.00 -8.05
N LYS A 288 12.78 -16.65 -7.77
CA LYS A 288 13.68 -15.93 -8.66
C LYS A 288 13.07 -14.63 -9.16
N THR A 289 12.60 -14.65 -10.41
CA THR A 289 12.07 -13.49 -11.13
C THR A 289 10.55 -13.47 -11.16
N SER A 290 9.88 -14.55 -10.73
CA SER A 290 8.43 -14.63 -10.60
C SER A 290 7.98 -14.24 -9.20
N MET A 291 6.88 -13.49 -9.09
CA MET A 291 6.31 -13.08 -7.80
C MET A 291 4.80 -12.94 -7.88
N LEU A 292 4.09 -13.37 -6.84
CA LEU A 292 2.67 -13.11 -6.62
C LEU A 292 2.49 -12.56 -5.22
N SER A 293 1.78 -11.44 -5.12
CA SER A 293 1.43 -10.89 -3.81
C SER A 293 0.00 -10.39 -3.77
N SER A 294 -0.62 -10.48 -2.60
CA SER A 294 -1.99 -10.01 -2.38
C SER A 294 -2.18 -9.52 -0.95
N ILE A 295 -3.20 -8.66 -0.76
CA ILE A 295 -3.65 -8.31 0.58
C ILE A 295 -4.84 -9.20 0.95
N HIS A 296 -4.67 -10.02 1.97
CA HIS A 296 -5.61 -11.07 2.34
C HIS A 296 -6.93 -10.48 2.88
N ASP A 297 -8.07 -10.84 2.27
CA ASP A 297 -9.44 -10.44 2.66
C ASP A 297 -9.56 -8.96 3.09
N TYR A 298 -8.89 -8.07 2.34
CA TYR A 298 -8.72 -6.68 2.76
C TYR A 298 -9.93 -5.82 2.41
N ARG A 299 -10.91 -5.78 3.32
CA ARG A 299 -12.08 -4.88 3.25
C ARG A 299 -12.86 -5.00 1.93
N GLY A 300 -12.97 -6.20 1.38
CA GLY A 300 -13.63 -6.39 0.11
C GLY A 300 -15.06 -5.83 0.08
N GLY A 301 -15.40 -5.15 -1.02
CA GLY A 301 -16.68 -4.51 -1.30
C GLY A 301 -16.79 -3.06 -0.85
N TYR A 302 -15.89 -2.60 0.01
CA TYR A 302 -15.80 -1.20 0.44
C TYR A 302 -15.06 -0.35 -0.60
N LEU A 303 -15.19 0.97 -0.53
CA LEU A 303 -14.48 1.91 -1.41
C LEU A 303 -12.97 1.63 -1.36
N GLY A 304 -12.30 1.61 -2.51
CA GLY A 304 -10.85 1.54 -2.54
C GLY A 304 -10.23 2.94 -2.57
N TYR A 305 -9.02 3.03 -2.04
CA TYR A 305 -8.19 4.22 -2.17
C TYR A 305 -6.92 3.85 -2.97
N GLN A 306 -5.78 4.45 -2.60
CA GLN A 306 -4.46 4.16 -3.15
C GLN A 306 -3.92 2.79 -2.67
N GLN A 307 -4.74 1.75 -2.69
CA GLN A 307 -4.40 0.41 -2.23
C GLN A 307 -4.37 -0.53 -3.44
N GLN A 308 -3.21 -1.14 -3.69
CA GLN A 308 -3.04 -2.15 -4.73
C GLN A 308 -3.09 -3.53 -4.08
N THR A 309 -4.09 -4.33 -4.46
CA THR A 309 -4.52 -5.52 -3.68
C THR A 309 -4.04 -6.85 -4.24
N ILE A 310 -3.58 -6.88 -5.49
CA ILE A 310 -3.03 -8.07 -6.17
C ILE A 310 -1.96 -7.62 -7.16
N MET A 311 -0.80 -8.26 -7.14
CA MET A 311 0.26 -8.05 -8.14
C MET A 311 0.85 -9.39 -8.55
N ALA A 312 0.86 -9.69 -9.84
CA ALA A 312 1.49 -10.87 -10.42
C ALA A 312 2.60 -10.43 -11.38
N THR A 313 3.83 -10.80 -11.07
CA THR A 313 5.04 -10.33 -11.74
C THR A 313 5.79 -11.49 -12.39
N THR A 314 6.25 -11.25 -13.61
CA THR A 314 7.25 -12.06 -14.32
C THR A 314 8.40 -11.12 -14.64
N GLY A 315 9.61 -11.33 -14.09
CA GLY A 315 10.78 -10.52 -14.45
C GLY A 315 10.61 -9.01 -14.22
N ASN A 316 10.49 -8.26 -15.31
CA ASN A 316 10.32 -6.81 -15.34
C ASN A 316 8.90 -6.38 -15.68
N VAL A 317 7.97 -7.33 -15.82
CA VAL A 317 6.59 -7.09 -16.17
C VAL A 317 5.67 -7.50 -15.03
N THR A 318 4.72 -6.64 -14.70
CA THR A 318 3.66 -6.97 -13.74
C THR A 318 2.29 -6.79 -14.37
N THR A 319 1.35 -7.60 -13.90
CA THR A 319 -0.08 -7.56 -14.23
C THR A 319 -0.89 -7.55 -12.94
N PHE A 320 -2.03 -6.87 -12.96
CA PHE A 320 -2.91 -6.72 -11.80
C PHE A 320 -4.33 -6.37 -12.25
N THR A 321 -5.30 -6.59 -11.39
CA THR A 321 -6.67 -6.07 -11.55
C THR A 321 -6.92 -4.92 -10.60
N GLN A 322 -7.69 -3.94 -11.07
CA GLN A 322 -8.12 -2.80 -10.27
C GLN A 322 -9.53 -2.38 -10.69
N SER A 323 -10.32 -1.93 -9.72
CA SER A 323 -11.68 -1.48 -9.97
C SER A 323 -11.76 0.00 -10.34
N GLY A 324 -12.80 0.36 -11.10
CA GLY A 324 -12.96 1.66 -11.71
C GLY A 324 -12.29 1.72 -13.08
N SER A 325 -12.79 2.56 -13.97
CA SER A 325 -12.42 2.70 -15.40
C SER A 325 -10.96 3.05 -15.72
N GLY A 326 -10.02 2.95 -14.77
CA GLY A 326 -8.57 2.99 -15.03
C GLY A 326 -7.99 4.34 -15.44
N THR A 327 -8.78 5.42 -15.53
CA THR A 327 -8.35 6.63 -16.26
C THR A 327 -8.14 7.94 -15.49
N SER A 328 -7.90 7.99 -14.16
CA SER A 328 -7.25 9.21 -13.58
C SER A 328 -6.90 9.25 -12.10
N SER A 329 -7.44 8.40 -11.23
CA SER A 329 -7.34 8.64 -9.78
C SER A 329 -6.24 7.85 -9.04
N ASN A 330 -5.68 6.78 -9.60
CA ASN A 330 -4.92 5.75 -8.85
C ASN A 330 -5.72 5.18 -7.67
N LEU A 331 -7.05 5.18 -7.76
CA LEU A 331 -7.94 4.69 -6.71
C LEU A 331 -8.77 3.53 -7.25
N ASN A 332 -8.90 2.49 -6.45
CA ASN A 332 -9.90 1.44 -6.67
C ASN A 332 -11.30 2.00 -6.38
N SER A 333 -12.29 1.86 -7.26
CA SER A 333 -13.67 2.26 -6.93
C SER A 333 -14.30 1.37 -5.84
N HIS A 334 -13.78 0.16 -5.67
CA HIS A 334 -14.09 -0.77 -4.59
C HIS A 334 -13.02 -1.87 -4.45
N LEU A 335 -12.74 -2.34 -3.24
CA LEU A 335 -11.72 -3.37 -3.02
C LEU A 335 -12.26 -4.78 -3.29
N PRO A 336 -11.45 -5.70 -3.84
CA PRO A 336 -11.79 -7.12 -3.89
C PRO A 336 -11.56 -7.80 -2.53
N LYS A 337 -12.11 -9.00 -2.37
CA LYS A 337 -11.51 -10.00 -1.49
C LYS A 337 -10.48 -10.79 -2.27
N VAL A 338 -9.29 -10.94 -1.72
CA VAL A 338 -8.24 -11.77 -2.32
C VAL A 338 -7.91 -12.90 -1.37
N ILE A 339 -7.82 -14.11 -1.93
CA ILE A 339 -7.35 -15.31 -1.24
C ILE A 339 -6.20 -15.85 -2.06
N GLN A 340 -5.01 -15.84 -1.49
CA GLN A 340 -3.81 -16.40 -2.09
C GLN A 340 -3.34 -17.61 -1.30
N ARG A 341 -2.72 -18.55 -2.00
CA ARG A 341 -1.86 -19.57 -1.40
C ARG A 341 -0.76 -19.89 -2.40
N ASP A 342 0.47 -19.82 -1.92
CA ASP A 342 1.66 -19.99 -2.73
C ASP A 342 1.58 -19.11 -3.99
N ASN A 343 1.70 -19.71 -5.17
CA ASN A 343 1.73 -19.07 -6.48
C ASN A 343 0.34 -18.88 -7.14
N VAL A 344 -0.76 -19.09 -6.41
CA VAL A 344 -2.12 -18.90 -6.96
C VAL A 344 -2.96 -17.98 -6.08
N ALA A 345 -3.73 -17.08 -6.71
CA ALA A 345 -4.71 -16.23 -6.06
C ALA A 345 -6.08 -16.27 -6.75
N MET A 346 -7.13 -16.20 -5.94
CA MET A 346 -8.51 -15.95 -6.34
C MET A 346 -8.91 -14.54 -5.89
N VAL A 347 -9.33 -13.70 -6.85
CA VAL A 347 -9.70 -12.30 -6.61
C VAL A 347 -11.18 -12.13 -6.90
N ILE A 348 -11.93 -11.57 -5.94
CA ILE A 348 -13.39 -11.54 -5.96
C ILE A 348 -13.87 -10.10 -5.74
N TYR A 349 -14.53 -9.53 -6.73
CA TYR A 349 -15.16 -8.22 -6.66
C TYR A 349 -16.67 -8.39 -6.45
N ASN A 350 -17.20 -7.71 -5.44
CA ASN A 350 -18.63 -7.61 -5.15
C ASN A 350 -18.85 -6.33 -4.30
N PRO A 351 -19.01 -5.16 -4.94
CA PRO A 351 -19.13 -3.88 -4.26
C PRO A 351 -20.39 -3.81 -3.39
N LEU A 352 -20.30 -3.08 -2.28
CA LEU A 352 -21.47 -2.72 -1.50
C LEU A 352 -22.38 -1.81 -2.31
N GLY A 353 -23.68 -2.13 -2.38
CA GLY A 353 -24.66 -1.35 -3.15
C GLY A 353 -24.79 0.10 -2.64
N GLU A 354 -24.46 0.34 -1.37
CA GLU A 354 -24.38 1.64 -0.72
C GLU A 354 -23.37 2.57 -1.40
N LEU A 355 -22.29 2.05 -1.99
CA LEU A 355 -21.28 2.86 -2.69
C LEU A 355 -21.90 3.67 -3.83
N CYS A 356 -22.74 3.03 -4.65
CA CYS A 356 -23.46 3.73 -5.72
C CYS A 356 -24.65 4.52 -5.18
N THR A 357 -25.49 3.90 -4.34
CA THR A 357 -26.78 4.48 -3.95
C THR A 357 -26.67 5.65 -2.97
N LEU A 358 -25.64 5.69 -2.13
CA LEU A 358 -25.44 6.75 -1.12
C LEU A 358 -24.26 7.66 -1.45
N PHE A 359 -23.20 7.14 -2.07
CA PHE A 359 -21.93 7.85 -2.28
C PHE A 359 -21.59 8.11 -3.75
N GLN A 360 -22.45 7.72 -4.69
CA GLN A 360 -22.30 7.93 -6.14
C GLN A 360 -21.05 7.26 -6.77
N TYR A 361 -20.42 6.32 -6.07
CA TYR A 361 -19.39 5.44 -6.64
C TYR A 361 -20.07 4.26 -7.37
N CYS A 362 -20.59 4.54 -8.56
CA CYS A 362 -21.34 3.58 -9.37
C CYS A 362 -20.51 2.83 -10.41
N ASP A 363 -19.23 3.20 -10.57
CA ASP A 363 -18.32 2.49 -11.47
C ASP A 363 -17.87 1.18 -10.79
N GLN A 364 -18.46 0.07 -11.24
CA GLN A 364 -18.18 -1.27 -10.74
C GLN A 364 -17.31 -2.07 -11.72
N ASP A 365 -16.81 -1.43 -12.77
CA ASP A 365 -15.95 -2.09 -13.73
C ASP A 365 -14.64 -2.51 -13.06
N VAL A 366 -14.05 -3.61 -13.53
CA VAL A 366 -12.71 -4.04 -13.14
C VAL A 366 -11.88 -4.19 -14.40
N TYR A 367 -10.73 -3.52 -14.41
CA TYR A 367 -9.76 -3.65 -15.48
C TYR A 367 -8.59 -4.53 -15.09
N LEU A 368 -7.99 -5.13 -16.11
CA LEU A 368 -6.76 -5.90 -16.03
C LEU A 368 -5.66 -5.10 -16.74
N TYR A 369 -4.62 -4.69 -16.00
CA TYR A 369 -3.41 -4.15 -16.62
C TYR A 369 -2.59 -5.31 -17.22
N TRP A 370 -2.60 -5.42 -18.54
CA TRP A 370 -1.91 -6.48 -19.29
C TRP A 370 -1.02 -5.88 -20.39
N PRO A 371 0.27 -5.60 -20.12
CA PRO A 371 1.17 -5.00 -21.11
C PRO A 371 1.69 -6.06 -22.09
N GLU A 372 0.82 -6.48 -23.02
CA GLU A 372 1.08 -7.59 -23.96
C GLU A 372 2.41 -7.47 -24.70
N ASP A 373 2.76 -6.24 -25.11
CA ASP A 373 3.97 -5.91 -25.86
C ASP A 373 5.27 -6.09 -25.07
N LYS A 374 5.19 -6.25 -23.74
CA LYS A 374 6.34 -6.47 -22.87
C LYS A 374 6.62 -7.95 -22.60
N PHE A 375 5.74 -8.87 -23.00
CA PHE A 375 5.96 -10.30 -22.85
C PHE A 375 6.66 -10.91 -24.07
N ASP A 376 7.39 -12.01 -23.87
CA ASP A 376 8.05 -12.73 -24.97
C ASP A 376 7.04 -13.54 -25.81
N GLU A 377 6.01 -14.07 -25.16
CA GLU A 377 4.99 -14.93 -25.75
C GLU A 377 3.72 -14.79 -24.90
N VAL A 378 2.57 -14.69 -25.59
CA VAL A 378 1.24 -14.56 -25.00
C VAL A 378 0.32 -15.54 -25.72
N ASP A 379 -0.43 -16.34 -24.96
CA ASP A 379 -1.41 -17.26 -25.49
C ASP A 379 -2.80 -16.96 -24.94
N TYR A 380 -3.75 -17.01 -25.87
CA TYR A 380 -5.17 -16.92 -25.61
C TYR A 380 -5.77 -18.33 -25.68
N ASP A 381 -6.90 -18.56 -25.01
CA ASP A 381 -7.68 -19.79 -25.14
C ASP A 381 -6.96 -21.08 -24.69
N VAL A 382 -6.07 -20.98 -23.70
CA VAL A 382 -5.36 -22.15 -23.14
C VAL A 382 -6.27 -23.11 -22.34
N HIS A 383 -7.53 -22.75 -22.12
CA HIS A 383 -8.50 -23.50 -21.33
C HIS A 383 -9.86 -23.50 -22.02
N SER A 384 -10.69 -24.52 -21.78
CA SER A 384 -11.95 -24.74 -22.50
C SER A 384 -13.02 -23.64 -22.34
N ASP A 385 -12.87 -22.76 -21.35
CA ASP A 385 -13.77 -21.61 -21.16
C ASP A 385 -13.31 -20.33 -21.88
N ASN A 386 -12.17 -20.36 -22.58
CA ASN A 386 -11.59 -19.25 -23.35
C ASN A 386 -11.37 -17.95 -22.54
N LYS A 387 -11.28 -18.06 -21.21
CA LYS A 387 -11.12 -16.90 -20.31
C LYS A 387 -9.73 -16.78 -19.72
N TRP A 388 -8.90 -17.81 -19.87
CA TRP A 388 -7.51 -17.80 -19.45
C TRP A 388 -6.61 -17.20 -20.52
N ILE A 389 -5.74 -16.30 -20.09
CA ILE A 389 -4.63 -15.77 -20.87
C ILE A 389 -3.36 -16.16 -20.13
N THR A 390 -2.34 -16.58 -20.86
CA THR A 390 -1.02 -16.84 -20.29
C THR A 390 0.03 -16.01 -21.01
N ALA A 391 1.09 -15.68 -20.29
CA ALA A 391 2.27 -15.06 -20.88
C ALA A 391 3.55 -15.56 -20.21
N ARG A 392 4.68 -15.31 -20.86
CA ARG A 392 6.01 -15.47 -20.26
C ARG A 392 6.94 -14.29 -20.55
N GLU A 393 7.85 -14.07 -19.60
CA GLU A 393 9.07 -13.28 -19.78
C GLU A 393 10.26 -14.15 -19.33
N GLY A 394 11.11 -14.56 -20.28
CA GLY A 394 12.17 -15.53 -20.03
C GLY A 394 11.62 -16.83 -19.43
N ASP A 395 12.12 -17.15 -18.23
CA ASP A 395 11.75 -18.33 -17.46
C ASP A 395 10.57 -18.11 -16.51
N SER A 396 9.99 -16.90 -16.46
CA SER A 396 8.85 -16.55 -15.62
C SER A 396 7.54 -16.62 -16.39
N TYR A 397 6.50 -17.18 -15.77
CA TYR A 397 5.18 -17.41 -16.36
C TYR A 397 4.10 -16.73 -15.55
N VAL A 398 3.04 -16.27 -16.21
CA VAL A 398 1.83 -15.75 -15.57
C VAL A 398 0.60 -16.23 -16.32
N ALA A 399 -0.47 -16.52 -15.58
CA ALA A 399 -1.79 -16.80 -16.09
C ALA A 399 -2.81 -15.93 -15.38
N VAL A 400 -3.74 -15.36 -16.14
CA VAL A 400 -4.89 -14.64 -15.61
C VAL A 400 -6.16 -15.22 -16.19
N ARG A 401 -7.06 -15.67 -15.31
CA ARG A 401 -8.43 -15.98 -15.65
C ARG A 401 -9.28 -14.73 -15.52
N ARG A 402 -9.90 -14.34 -16.63
CA ARG A 402 -10.85 -13.22 -16.68
C ARG A 402 -12.25 -13.63 -16.27
N ASP A 403 -13.01 -12.70 -15.73
CA ASP A 403 -14.43 -12.93 -15.44
C ASP A 403 -15.28 -13.00 -16.72
N CYS A 404 -15.10 -12.05 -17.64
CA CYS A 404 -15.77 -12.02 -18.95
C CYS A 404 -14.83 -12.39 -20.12
N GLY A 405 -15.39 -12.64 -21.31
CA GLY A 405 -14.64 -13.00 -22.52
C GLY A 405 -14.79 -11.90 -23.58
N GLY A 406 -13.72 -11.15 -23.86
CA GLY A 406 -13.67 -10.10 -24.88
C GLY A 406 -12.23 -9.89 -25.37
N ASP A 407 -12.03 -9.11 -26.43
CA ASP A 407 -10.71 -8.87 -27.01
C ASP A 407 -9.83 -8.01 -26.08
N ILE A 408 -8.54 -8.34 -26.01
CA ILE A 408 -7.50 -7.52 -25.38
C ILE A 408 -7.01 -6.57 -26.49
N THR A 409 -7.32 -5.26 -26.46
CA THR A 409 -6.85 -4.28 -27.48
C THR A 409 -6.22 -2.99 -26.91
N GLY A 410 -4.93 -2.71 -27.24
CA GLY A 410 -4.11 -1.52 -26.87
C GLY A 410 -4.02 -1.20 -25.36
N GLU A 411 -3.14 -0.31 -24.87
CA GLU A 411 -2.99 0.06 -23.42
C GLU A 411 -4.28 -0.20 -22.58
N PHE A 412 -4.29 -1.36 -21.90
CA PHE A 412 -5.47 -2.25 -21.87
C PHE A 412 -6.36 -2.07 -20.64
N ASN A 413 -7.61 -1.67 -20.90
CA ASN A 413 -8.72 -1.62 -19.95
C ASN A 413 -9.73 -2.71 -20.33
N PHE A 414 -9.67 -3.86 -19.66
CA PHE A 414 -10.80 -4.78 -19.71
C PHE A 414 -11.97 -4.20 -18.92
N LYS A 415 -13.20 -4.44 -19.36
CA LYS A 415 -14.42 -4.04 -18.65
C LYS A 415 -15.36 -5.23 -18.56
N CYS A 416 -15.50 -5.80 -17.37
CA CYS A 416 -16.67 -6.61 -17.06
C CYS A 416 -17.70 -5.71 -16.38
N GLY A 417 -18.88 -5.60 -17.00
CA GLY A 417 -19.99 -4.81 -16.47
C GLY A 417 -20.93 -5.60 -15.56
N ASP A 418 -20.43 -6.67 -14.94
CA ASP A 418 -21.16 -7.45 -13.95
C ASP A 418 -20.78 -6.95 -12.54
N ASP A 419 -21.79 -6.76 -11.68
CA ASP A 419 -21.60 -6.31 -10.30
C ASP A 419 -20.78 -7.31 -9.46
N LYS A 420 -20.76 -8.59 -9.86
CA LYS A 420 -20.02 -9.66 -9.18
C LYS A 420 -19.04 -10.30 -10.15
N GLN A 421 -17.75 -10.24 -9.84
CA GLN A 421 -16.70 -10.74 -10.75
C GLN A 421 -15.67 -11.58 -10.01
N MET A 422 -15.23 -12.67 -10.62
CA MET A 422 -14.19 -13.52 -10.06
C MET A 422 -13.08 -13.79 -11.08
N TRP A 423 -11.87 -13.47 -10.63
CA TRP A 423 -10.63 -13.55 -11.36
C TRP A 423 -9.69 -14.58 -10.72
N GLY A 424 -8.78 -15.12 -11.51
CA GLY A 424 -7.75 -16.05 -11.04
C GLY A 424 -6.37 -15.63 -11.52
N PHE A 425 -5.37 -15.69 -10.65
CA PHE A 425 -3.98 -15.38 -10.98
C PHE A 425 -3.12 -16.58 -10.63
N VAL A 426 -2.26 -17.01 -11.56
CA VAL A 426 -1.24 -18.02 -11.31
C VAL A 426 0.09 -17.48 -11.80
N VAL A 427 1.14 -17.58 -11.00
CA VAL A 427 2.51 -17.32 -11.46
C VAL A 427 3.31 -18.60 -11.45
N GLY A 428 4.31 -18.69 -12.32
CA GLY A 428 5.15 -19.86 -12.46
C GLY A 428 6.57 -19.48 -12.84
N HIS A 429 7.46 -20.46 -12.76
CA HIS A 429 8.84 -20.35 -13.22
C HIS A 429 9.26 -21.66 -13.88
N ALA A 430 10.27 -21.64 -14.77
CA ALA A 430 10.81 -22.85 -15.40
C ALA A 430 11.26 -23.90 -14.38
N ASP A 431 11.80 -23.50 -13.24
CA ASP A 431 12.20 -24.44 -12.18
C ASP A 431 11.01 -25.16 -11.53
N THR A 432 9.87 -24.47 -11.38
CA THR A 432 8.70 -24.99 -10.68
C THR A 432 7.75 -25.74 -11.62
N HIS A 433 7.74 -25.36 -12.90
CA HIS A 433 6.82 -25.90 -13.90
C HIS A 433 7.53 -26.60 -15.06
N GLY A 434 8.86 -26.66 -15.09
CA GLY A 434 9.68 -27.29 -16.13
C GLY A 434 9.74 -26.51 -17.45
N SER A 435 8.60 -26.03 -17.96
CA SER A 435 8.51 -25.23 -19.19
C SER A 435 7.19 -24.45 -19.26
N TYR A 436 7.15 -23.43 -20.12
CA TYR A 436 5.92 -22.69 -20.40
C TYR A 436 4.82 -23.57 -21.01
N ALA A 437 5.18 -24.57 -21.81
CA ALA A 437 4.21 -25.52 -22.35
C ALA A 437 3.55 -26.37 -21.24
N ASN A 438 4.32 -26.80 -20.25
CA ASN A 438 3.78 -27.53 -19.10
C ASN A 438 2.95 -26.62 -18.17
N PHE A 439 3.37 -25.36 -17.99
CA PHE A 439 2.55 -24.35 -17.32
C PHE A 439 1.18 -24.20 -17.98
N LYS A 440 1.12 -24.03 -19.31
CA LYS A 440 -0.15 -23.97 -20.06
C LYS A 440 -1.01 -25.23 -19.87
N LEU A 441 -0.40 -26.42 -19.84
CA LEU A 441 -1.11 -27.69 -19.59
C LEU A 441 -1.73 -27.76 -18.18
N ILE A 442 -1.07 -27.17 -17.18
CA ILE A 442 -1.63 -27.06 -15.82
C ILE A 442 -2.82 -26.09 -15.82
N ILE A 443 -2.69 -24.93 -16.47
CA ILE A 443 -3.78 -23.96 -16.59
C ILE A 443 -4.97 -24.54 -17.35
N SER A 444 -4.74 -25.35 -18.38
CA SER A 444 -5.82 -26.00 -19.15
C SER A 444 -6.64 -27.01 -18.35
N GLN A 445 -6.18 -27.40 -17.16
CA GLN A 445 -6.87 -28.32 -16.24
C GLN A 445 -7.57 -27.59 -15.09
N ALA A 446 -7.51 -26.25 -15.06
CA ALA A 446 -8.15 -25.47 -14.02
C ALA A 446 -9.67 -25.74 -13.99
N THR A 447 -10.29 -25.65 -12.81
CA THR A 447 -11.74 -25.64 -12.67
C THR A 447 -12.19 -24.38 -11.98
N TYR A 448 -13.36 -23.90 -12.37
CA TYR A 448 -13.90 -22.62 -11.94
C TYR A 448 -15.43 -22.71 -11.81
N SER A 449 -15.98 -22.09 -10.77
CA SER A 449 -17.42 -21.85 -10.68
C SER A 449 -17.73 -20.59 -9.88
N ALA A 450 -18.66 -19.78 -10.36
CA ALA A 450 -19.25 -18.66 -9.63
C ALA A 450 -20.78 -18.73 -9.79
N SER A 451 -21.51 -18.80 -8.68
CA SER A 451 -22.98 -18.94 -8.70
C SER A 451 -23.61 -18.45 -7.42
N ASP A 452 -24.81 -17.88 -7.50
CA ASP A 452 -25.65 -17.62 -6.34
C ASP A 452 -26.24 -18.92 -5.78
N VAL A 453 -26.03 -19.16 -4.49
CA VAL A 453 -26.53 -20.32 -3.76
C VAL A 453 -27.40 -19.83 -2.61
N PHE A 454 -28.67 -20.26 -2.57
CA PHE A 454 -29.58 -19.85 -1.49
C PHE A 454 -29.14 -20.47 -0.15
N ASN A 455 -28.81 -19.61 0.82
CA ASN A 455 -28.50 -20.02 2.18
C ASN A 455 -29.77 -19.97 3.04
N TRP A 456 -30.25 -21.16 3.42
CA TRP A 456 -31.46 -21.33 4.23
C TRP A 456 -31.36 -20.79 5.66
N SER A 457 -30.17 -20.72 6.26
CA SER A 457 -30.02 -20.19 7.62
C SER A 457 -30.04 -18.66 7.64
N LYS A 458 -29.56 -18.01 6.57
CA LYS A 458 -29.60 -16.55 6.39
C LYS A 458 -30.83 -16.06 5.64
N LEU A 459 -31.59 -16.96 5.02
CA LEU A 459 -32.71 -16.66 4.12
C LEU A 459 -32.32 -15.67 3.00
N ALA A 460 -31.12 -15.83 2.44
CA ALA A 460 -30.54 -14.96 1.43
C ALA A 460 -29.68 -15.75 0.43
N ASN A 461 -29.50 -15.22 -0.78
CA ASN A 461 -28.53 -15.76 -1.73
C ASN A 461 -27.11 -15.39 -1.28
N GLU A 462 -26.23 -16.38 -1.17
CA GLU A 462 -24.79 -16.20 -1.00
C GLU A 462 -24.11 -16.45 -2.33
N TRP A 463 -23.24 -15.55 -2.74
CA TRP A 463 -22.48 -15.76 -3.96
C TRP A 463 -21.30 -16.67 -3.66
N THR A 464 -21.30 -17.88 -4.23
CA THR A 464 -20.27 -18.89 -3.99
C THR A 464 -19.33 -18.95 -5.18
N THR A 465 -18.04 -18.76 -4.89
CA THR A 465 -16.94 -18.77 -5.87
C THR A 465 -15.98 -19.91 -5.55
N LYS A 466 -15.46 -20.57 -6.59
CA LYS A 466 -14.49 -21.67 -6.49
C LYS A 466 -13.50 -21.61 -7.63
N LEU A 467 -12.23 -21.81 -7.30
CA LEU A 467 -11.14 -21.98 -8.25
C LEU A 467 -10.33 -23.20 -7.82
N SER A 468 -9.92 -24.02 -8.77
CA SER A 468 -8.91 -25.04 -8.55
C SER A 468 -7.94 -25.05 -9.72
N VAL A 469 -6.66 -24.86 -9.43
CA VAL A 469 -5.59 -24.84 -10.44
C VAL A 469 -4.27 -25.12 -9.72
N ASP A 470 -3.33 -25.73 -10.43
CA ASP A 470 -1.99 -26.03 -9.93
C ASP A 470 -1.96 -26.79 -8.59
N GLY A 471 -2.82 -27.81 -8.47
CA GLY A 471 -2.93 -28.65 -7.27
C GLY A 471 -3.61 -27.97 -6.06
N GLN A 472 -4.04 -26.71 -6.23
CA GLN A 472 -4.71 -25.94 -5.18
C GLN A 472 -6.20 -25.81 -5.45
N SER A 473 -7.00 -25.63 -4.39
CA SER A 473 -8.43 -25.39 -4.51
C SER A 473 -8.96 -24.53 -3.37
N TRP A 474 -9.81 -23.57 -3.71
CA TRP A 474 -10.46 -22.66 -2.78
C TRP A 474 -11.96 -22.60 -3.04
N SER A 475 -12.69 -22.26 -1.99
CA SER A 475 -14.07 -21.81 -2.09
C SER A 475 -14.25 -20.61 -1.19
N ASN A 476 -14.91 -19.58 -1.71
CA ASN A 476 -15.32 -18.44 -0.92
C ASN A 476 -16.84 -18.25 -1.02
N LYS A 477 -17.40 -17.61 0.02
CA LYS A 477 -18.78 -17.15 0.04
C LYS A 477 -18.77 -15.67 0.33
N TRP A 478 -19.55 -14.93 -0.44
CA TRP A 478 -19.83 -13.52 -0.20
C TRP A 478 -21.27 -13.33 0.25
#